data_AF-A0A260ZPX7-F1
#
_entry.id   AF-A0A260ZPX7-F1
#
_cell.length_a   1.000
_cell.length_b   1.000
_cell.length_c   1.000
_cell.angle_alpha   90.00
_cell.angle_beta   90.00
_cell.angle_gamma   90.00
#
_symmetry.space_group_name_H-M   'P 1'
#
loop_
_entity.id
_entity.type
_entity.pdbx_description
1 polymer ?
#
loop_
_entity_poly.entity_id
_entity_poly.type
_entity_poly.pdbx_seq_one_letter_code
_entity_poly.pdbx_strand_id
1 'polypeptide(L)'
;MKRQELFIFGLIIMDTPKSSISSGTTTRRFELLCIMMLTFGQLCIMTGYDSQSFILESVIHSIHEKEPERISPYAGYYGQAVCYLAYVTACLFSPSFLYATSAKTTLLISSICFTSFPLGFLFTNSYYYYFSSALNGIGFAFYYTGNGGYITSHSTRQTIESNVSLSWSLGCCCMIVGSIIMAIITTVTQEAAPEILDILNATMGSSVSGHGIERRFGDSEIYLLFSVFAAISSLAIFTFMLLPSQDVSNCIEPSEKLVSFKDGMKLMADTLTSSKMFKLAPTFLLTGIHTSFWLSIFPTTLTFNMHNSKLIYLPAIYGFGIGVGETIMGLIISTLSKRIKDFGLKPTMLIGCVLTTIFCFVALLSTPFNATVTPSHEDPLLFQPNRVTVFLVAMIGGMSDCCLCSVRSVICALAMPKRRAQAFSVSKIYQSLGSCVIFFISPFLNLYHYVFGIPILCLLAGIFFFRQAVMNQRSYEFLCAFLLGMGQLCVMTGFDTESFILETVIHSIYEREPERISSYAGYYGQAVIYVFYMLACLISPSIITVSTPKTSLVFGAIFFTAFPLGFLFTNSYYYYFSSALLGVGLALYYQGQGGYLTSHSTRNTIESNVSLSWSLTCFW
;
A
#
# COMPACT_ATOMS: atom_id res chain seq x y z
N MET A 1 10.75 -6.98 41.58
CA MET A 1 10.74 -8.46 41.48
C MET A 1 9.98 -8.91 40.23
N LYS A 2 10.56 -8.70 39.04
CA LYS A 2 10.07 -9.19 37.73
C LYS A 2 11.18 -9.06 36.69
N ARG A 3 12.31 -9.70 36.96
CA ARG A 3 13.49 -9.74 36.09
C ARG A 3 14.08 -11.15 36.17
N GLN A 4 13.38 -12.15 35.63
CA GLN A 4 13.89 -13.53 35.61
C GLN A 4 13.31 -14.48 34.55
N GLU A 5 12.58 -14.00 33.53
CA GLU A 5 12.06 -14.89 32.46
C GLU A 5 12.50 -14.48 31.05
N LEU A 6 13.81 -14.26 30.84
CA LEU A 6 14.34 -14.06 29.48
C LEU A 6 15.75 -14.62 29.28
N PHE A 7 16.02 -15.83 29.81
CA PHE A 7 17.36 -16.44 29.78
C PHE A 7 17.63 -17.36 28.57
N ILE A 8 16.76 -17.40 27.55
CA ILE A 8 16.95 -18.22 26.33
C ILE A 8 17.35 -17.39 25.08
N PHE A 9 17.45 -16.07 25.18
CA PHE A 9 17.83 -15.17 24.06
C PHE A 9 19.19 -14.48 24.24
N GLY A 10 20.06 -15.01 25.12
CA GLY A 10 21.24 -14.31 25.63
C GLY A 10 22.54 -14.34 24.82
N LEU A 11 22.57 -14.80 23.56
CA LEU A 11 23.84 -14.95 22.82
C LEU A 11 23.99 -14.11 21.53
N ILE A 12 23.10 -13.16 21.25
CA ILE A 12 23.20 -12.26 20.07
C ILE A 12 22.94 -10.79 20.46
N ILE A 13 23.49 -10.36 21.60
CA ILE A 13 23.52 -8.94 21.96
C ILE A 13 24.98 -8.58 22.22
N MET A 14 25.71 -8.24 21.15
CA MET A 14 26.89 -7.38 21.33
C MET A 14 26.37 -6.01 21.72
N ASP A 15 26.44 -5.71 23.03
CA ASP A 15 26.28 -4.37 23.58
C ASP A 15 27.34 -3.46 22.95
N THR A 16 26.97 -2.71 21.90
CA THR A 16 27.74 -1.54 21.50
C THR A 16 27.50 -0.42 22.53
N PRO A 17 28.54 0.20 23.09
CA PRO A 17 28.39 1.21 24.13
C PRO A 17 27.61 2.42 23.59
N LYS A 18 26.59 2.84 24.35
CA LYS A 18 25.80 4.06 24.12
C LYS A 18 26.71 5.28 24.25
N SER A 19 27.15 5.84 23.13
CA SER A 19 27.79 7.16 23.12
C SER A 19 26.73 8.25 23.29
N SER A 20 27.05 9.19 24.16
CA SER A 20 26.32 10.40 24.48
C SER A 20 25.86 11.17 23.23
N ILE A 21 24.59 11.59 23.26
CA ILE A 21 23.89 12.43 22.29
C ILE A 21 24.76 13.65 21.92
N SER A 22 25.27 13.67 20.68
CA SER A 22 25.62 14.91 20.00
C SER A 22 24.44 15.28 19.09
N SER A 23 23.82 16.43 19.38
CA SER A 23 22.73 17.03 18.61
C SER A 23 23.25 17.64 17.30
N GLY A 24 23.95 16.86 16.48
CA GLY A 24 24.30 17.23 15.12
C GLY A 24 23.10 17.01 14.20
N THR A 25 22.69 18.03 13.45
CA THR A 25 21.75 17.87 12.33
C THR A 25 22.27 16.81 11.37
N THR A 26 21.55 15.69 11.26
CA THR A 26 21.91 14.60 10.33
C THR A 26 21.80 15.11 8.90
N THR A 27 22.83 14.87 8.08
CA THR A 27 22.86 15.38 6.71
C THR A 27 22.04 14.52 5.76
N ARG A 28 21.56 15.10 4.65
CA ARG A 28 20.88 14.35 3.57
C ARG A 28 21.73 13.20 3.01
N ARG A 29 23.06 13.32 3.06
CA ARG A 29 23.98 12.26 2.65
C ARG A 29 23.90 11.04 3.57
N PHE A 30 23.75 11.25 4.87
CA PHE A 30 23.54 10.16 5.84
C PHE A 30 22.19 9.47 5.60
N GLU A 31 21.11 10.23 5.40
CA GLU A 31 19.81 9.65 5.03
C GLU A 31 19.91 8.76 3.80
N LEU A 32 20.52 9.29 2.73
CA LEU A 32 20.70 8.54 1.48
C LEU A 32 21.56 7.30 1.68
N LEU A 33 22.62 7.36 2.48
CA LEU A 33 23.44 6.19 2.81
C LEU A 33 22.61 5.10 3.49
N CYS A 34 21.83 5.44 4.52
CA CYS A 34 20.96 4.50 5.22
C CYS A 34 19.95 3.83 4.28
N ILE A 35 19.30 4.63 3.42
CA ILE A 35 18.34 4.11 2.44
C ILE A 35 19.04 3.24 1.40
N MET A 36 20.19 3.66 0.85
CA MET A 36 20.95 2.86 -0.11
C MET A 36 21.36 1.50 0.48
N MET A 37 21.86 1.46 1.72
CA MET A 37 22.19 0.21 2.40
C MET A 37 20.96 -0.68 2.63
N LEU A 38 19.83 -0.11 3.07
CA LEU A 38 18.57 -0.85 3.20
C LEU A 38 18.16 -1.48 1.87
N THR A 39 18.25 -0.71 0.78
CA THR A 39 17.83 -1.15 -0.55
C THR A 39 18.77 -2.18 -1.16
N PHE A 40 20.07 -2.08 -0.89
CA PHE A 40 21.03 -3.11 -1.28
C PHE A 40 20.74 -4.43 -0.55
N GLY A 41 20.44 -4.37 0.75
CA GLY A 41 20.01 -5.56 1.50
C GLY A 41 18.71 -6.16 0.95
N GLN A 42 17.72 -5.33 0.61
CA GLN A 42 16.49 -5.76 -0.07
C GLN A 42 16.78 -6.44 -1.42
N LEU A 43 17.64 -5.83 -2.25
CA LEU A 43 18.05 -6.38 -3.54
C LEU A 43 18.62 -7.78 -3.35
N CYS A 44 19.54 -7.96 -2.41
CA CYS A 44 20.20 -9.23 -2.15
C CYS A 44 19.23 -10.35 -1.69
N ILE A 45 18.30 -10.08 -0.78
CA ILE A 45 17.33 -11.11 -0.33
C ILE A 45 16.29 -11.44 -1.41
N MET A 46 15.79 -10.44 -2.14
CA MET A 46 14.71 -10.64 -3.12
C MET A 46 15.23 -11.26 -4.42
N THR A 47 16.50 -11.01 -4.77
CA THR A 47 17.13 -11.61 -5.96
C THR A 47 17.05 -13.14 -5.89
N GLY A 48 17.38 -13.73 -4.74
CA GLY A 48 17.28 -15.18 -4.57
C GLY A 48 15.84 -15.67 -4.57
N TYR A 49 14.95 -15.00 -3.84
CA TYR A 49 13.57 -15.45 -3.66
C TYR A 49 12.70 -15.33 -4.93
N ASP A 50 12.74 -14.21 -5.63
CA ASP A 50 11.90 -14.01 -6.81
C ASP A 50 12.37 -14.93 -7.95
N SER A 51 13.68 -15.00 -8.16
CA SER A 51 14.28 -15.82 -9.22
C SER A 51 14.01 -17.30 -9.03
N GLN A 52 14.20 -17.82 -7.82
CA GLN A 52 13.91 -19.24 -7.56
C GLN A 52 12.41 -19.53 -7.72
N SER A 53 11.51 -18.59 -7.40
CA SER A 53 10.06 -18.82 -7.49
C SER A 53 9.59 -19.07 -8.92
N PHE A 54 10.29 -18.52 -9.93
CA PHE A 54 10.01 -18.76 -11.34
C PHE A 54 10.30 -20.21 -11.78
N ILE A 55 11.24 -20.89 -11.14
CA ILE A 55 11.72 -22.22 -11.53
C ILE A 55 11.40 -23.31 -10.49
N LEU A 56 10.91 -22.93 -9.31
CA LEU A 56 10.80 -23.79 -8.14
C LEU A 56 10.02 -25.07 -8.41
N GLU A 57 8.81 -24.97 -8.97
CA GLU A 57 7.98 -26.15 -9.25
C GLU A 57 8.67 -27.10 -10.24
N SER A 58 9.28 -26.54 -11.30
CA SER A 58 10.00 -27.34 -12.30
C SER A 58 11.27 -28.00 -11.76
N VAL A 59 11.98 -27.34 -10.83
CA VAL A 59 13.13 -27.91 -10.13
C VAL A 59 12.68 -29.07 -9.23
N ILE A 60 11.61 -28.87 -8.44
CA ILE A 60 11.06 -29.91 -7.57
C ILE A 60 10.58 -31.11 -8.38
N HIS A 61 9.87 -30.88 -9.48
CA HIS A 61 9.45 -31.94 -10.40
C HIS A 61 10.65 -32.73 -10.95
N SER A 62 11.73 -32.03 -11.32
CA SER A 62 12.98 -32.68 -11.78
C SER A 62 13.65 -33.53 -10.69
N ILE A 63 13.54 -33.15 -9.42
CA ILE A 63 14.06 -33.92 -8.28
C ILE A 63 13.17 -35.13 -7.99
N HIS A 64 11.85 -34.96 -8.01
CA HIS A 64 10.88 -36.04 -7.78
C HIS A 64 11.02 -37.15 -8.83
N GLU A 65 11.17 -36.79 -10.11
CA GLU A 65 11.39 -37.75 -11.19
C GLU A 65 12.66 -38.59 -11.02
N LYS A 66 13.71 -38.04 -10.38
CA LYS A 66 14.95 -38.78 -10.07
C LYS A 66 14.82 -39.63 -8.82
N GLU A 67 14.20 -39.09 -7.77
CA GLU A 67 14.06 -39.71 -6.46
C GLU A 67 12.63 -39.50 -5.89
N PRO A 68 11.65 -40.33 -6.27
CA PRO A 68 10.24 -40.11 -5.91
C PRO A 68 9.95 -40.11 -4.41
N GLU A 69 10.74 -40.85 -3.63
CA GLU A 69 10.59 -40.92 -2.17
C GLU A 69 11.12 -39.67 -1.44
N ARG A 70 11.96 -38.86 -2.10
CA ARG A 70 12.67 -37.74 -1.46
C ARG A 70 11.78 -36.51 -1.27
N ILE A 71 10.90 -36.25 -2.23
CA ILE A 71 10.02 -35.08 -2.24
C ILE A 71 8.75 -35.37 -3.06
N SER A 72 7.63 -34.75 -2.69
CA SER A 72 6.35 -34.89 -3.40
C SER A 72 6.38 -34.21 -4.78
N PRO A 73 5.65 -34.71 -5.80
CA PRO A 73 5.64 -34.14 -7.15
C PRO A 73 5.23 -32.65 -7.18
N TYR A 74 4.31 -32.25 -6.30
CA TYR A 74 3.78 -30.88 -6.21
C TYR A 74 4.35 -30.09 -5.02
N ALA A 75 5.51 -30.51 -4.51
CA ALA A 75 6.06 -29.87 -3.32
C ALA A 75 6.44 -28.40 -3.55
N GLY A 76 6.67 -27.95 -4.79
CA GLY A 76 6.95 -26.55 -5.07
C GLY A 76 5.75 -25.66 -4.74
N TYR A 77 4.54 -26.05 -5.19
CA TYR A 77 3.30 -25.38 -4.82
C TYR A 77 2.98 -25.48 -3.33
N TYR A 78 3.10 -26.67 -2.73
CA TYR A 78 2.84 -26.81 -1.29
C TYR A 78 3.85 -26.05 -0.43
N GLY A 79 5.13 -26.00 -0.81
CA GLY A 79 6.16 -25.22 -0.14
C GLY A 79 5.85 -23.73 -0.17
N GLN A 80 5.42 -23.20 -1.33
CA GLN A 80 4.95 -21.82 -1.42
C GLN A 80 3.70 -21.59 -0.56
N ALA A 81 2.72 -22.51 -0.55
CA ALA A 81 1.56 -22.40 0.32
C ALA A 81 1.95 -22.32 1.81
N VAL A 82 2.89 -23.16 2.26
CA VAL A 82 3.42 -23.14 3.64
C VAL A 82 4.14 -21.82 3.93
N CYS A 83 4.95 -21.31 3.00
CA CYS A 83 5.60 -20.01 3.11
C CYS A 83 4.56 -18.88 3.32
N TYR A 84 3.53 -18.81 2.47
CA TYR A 84 2.50 -17.78 2.59
C TYR A 84 1.62 -17.96 3.83
N LEU A 85 1.37 -19.20 4.29
CA LEU A 85 0.67 -19.44 5.57
C LEU A 85 1.49 -18.93 6.77
N ALA A 86 2.79 -19.21 6.79
CA ALA A 86 3.69 -18.68 7.82
C ALA A 86 3.79 -17.15 7.73
N TYR A 87 3.70 -16.58 6.53
CA TYR A 87 3.65 -15.13 6.34
C TYR A 87 2.37 -14.52 6.94
N VAL A 88 1.20 -15.14 6.73
CA VAL A 88 -0.07 -14.74 7.37
C VAL A 88 0.07 -14.69 8.90
N THR A 89 0.57 -15.78 9.50
CA THR A 89 0.67 -15.89 10.96
C THR A 89 1.68 -14.90 11.53
N ALA A 90 2.82 -14.70 10.85
CA ALA A 90 3.84 -13.74 11.27
C ALA A 90 3.36 -12.27 11.18
N CYS A 91 2.55 -11.93 10.18
CA CYS A 91 1.98 -10.58 10.06
C CYS A 91 1.07 -10.19 11.24
N LEU A 92 0.45 -11.16 11.93
CA LEU A 92 -0.39 -10.89 13.10
C LEU A 92 0.39 -10.29 14.28
N PHE A 93 1.70 -10.58 14.38
CA PHE A 93 2.53 -10.10 15.48
C PHE A 93 3.77 -9.31 15.05
N SER A 94 4.12 -9.26 13.76
CA SER A 94 5.31 -8.52 13.31
C SER A 94 5.31 -7.04 13.67
N PRO A 95 4.18 -6.28 13.64
CA PRO A 95 4.19 -4.88 14.09
C PRO A 95 4.50 -4.77 15.59
N SER A 96 3.97 -5.68 16.40
CA SER A 96 4.23 -5.75 17.83
C SER A 96 5.68 -6.17 18.12
N PHE A 97 6.23 -7.09 17.33
CA PHE A 97 7.63 -7.50 17.41
C PHE A 97 8.58 -6.33 17.07
N LEU A 98 8.25 -5.54 16.05
CA LEU A 98 8.97 -4.32 15.72
C LEU A 98 8.93 -3.30 16.88
N TYR A 99 7.83 -3.22 17.62
CA TYR A 99 7.72 -2.33 18.79
C TYR A 99 8.57 -2.81 19.97
N ALA A 100 8.69 -4.12 20.15
CA ALA A 100 9.51 -4.72 21.22
C ALA A 100 11.01 -4.75 20.89
N THR A 101 11.37 -4.68 19.61
CA THR A 101 12.75 -4.75 19.12
C THR A 101 13.10 -3.50 18.32
N SER A 102 14.13 -3.56 17.47
CA SER A 102 14.48 -2.48 16.54
C SER A 102 14.21 -2.91 15.11
N ALA A 103 14.03 -1.93 14.20
CA ALA A 103 13.91 -2.18 12.77
C ALA A 103 15.13 -2.94 12.21
N LYS A 104 16.33 -2.60 12.70
CA LYS A 104 17.59 -3.27 12.33
C LYS A 104 17.59 -4.75 12.72
N THR A 105 17.24 -5.08 13.97
CA THR A 105 17.18 -6.46 14.44
C THR A 105 16.13 -7.27 13.66
N THR A 106 14.97 -6.66 13.39
CA THR A 106 13.90 -7.29 12.62
C THR A 106 14.35 -7.62 11.19
N LEU A 107 15.06 -6.69 10.52
CA LEU A 107 15.64 -6.91 9.19
C LEU A 107 16.74 -7.97 9.20
N LEU A 108 17.57 -8.01 10.24
CA LEU A 108 18.61 -9.03 10.39
C LEU A 108 18.01 -10.44 10.50
N ILE A 109 17.03 -10.63 11.37
CA ILE A 109 16.33 -11.92 11.53
C ILE A 109 15.70 -12.33 10.19
N SER A 110 15.08 -11.38 9.49
CA SER A 110 14.55 -11.63 8.15
C SER A 110 15.61 -12.15 7.19
N SER A 111 16.79 -11.52 7.08
CA SER A 111 17.83 -11.98 6.14
C SER A 111 18.35 -13.39 6.42
N ILE A 112 18.39 -13.80 7.69
CA ILE A 112 18.75 -15.17 8.09
C ILE A 112 17.68 -16.15 7.60
N CYS A 113 16.40 -15.81 7.79
CA CYS A 113 15.27 -16.60 7.28
C CYS A 113 15.34 -16.77 5.75
N PHE A 114 15.55 -15.68 5.00
CA PHE A 114 15.67 -15.72 3.54
C PHE A 114 16.85 -16.56 3.06
N THR A 115 17.99 -16.50 3.76
CA THR A 115 19.19 -17.28 3.39
C THR A 115 19.02 -18.78 3.67
N SER A 116 18.22 -19.15 4.68
CA SER A 116 17.99 -20.55 5.06
C SER A 116 17.27 -21.38 3.98
N PHE A 117 16.38 -20.77 3.20
CA PHE A 117 15.61 -21.47 2.18
C PHE A 117 16.46 -22.03 1.03
N PRO A 118 17.24 -21.22 0.29
CA PRO A 118 18.05 -21.73 -0.82
C PRO A 118 19.13 -22.72 -0.38
N LEU A 119 19.66 -22.60 0.85
CA LEU A 119 20.60 -23.59 1.42
C LEU A 119 20.02 -25.00 1.51
N GLY A 120 18.69 -25.14 1.61
CA GLY A 120 18.02 -26.44 1.67
C GLY A 120 18.15 -27.28 0.41
N PHE A 121 18.40 -26.65 -0.73
CA PHE A 121 18.58 -27.36 -2.00
C PHE A 121 19.95 -28.00 -2.14
N LEU A 122 20.91 -27.68 -1.26
CA LEU A 122 22.18 -28.39 -1.17
C LEU A 122 22.02 -29.76 -0.49
N PHE A 123 21.02 -29.88 0.38
CA PHE A 123 20.69 -31.09 1.12
C PHE A 123 19.19 -31.34 1.03
N THR A 124 18.68 -31.57 -0.19
CA THR A 124 17.24 -31.67 -0.42
C THR A 124 16.63 -32.75 0.47
N ASN A 125 15.76 -32.35 1.39
CA ASN A 125 15.04 -33.21 2.31
C ASN A 125 13.65 -32.60 2.53
N SER A 126 12.59 -33.42 2.45
CA SER A 126 11.21 -32.96 2.61
C SER A 126 10.98 -32.16 3.90
N TYR A 127 11.50 -32.64 5.04
CA TYR A 127 11.34 -31.95 6.34
C TYR A 127 12.05 -30.60 6.35
N TYR A 128 13.29 -30.54 5.87
CA TYR A 128 14.03 -29.28 5.79
C TYR A 128 13.34 -28.30 4.85
N TYR A 129 12.87 -28.77 3.68
CA TYR A 129 12.24 -27.95 2.66
C TYR A 129 10.99 -27.23 3.18
N TYR A 130 10.07 -27.94 3.84
CA TYR A 130 8.87 -27.31 4.41
C TYR A 130 9.21 -26.42 5.63
N PHE A 131 10.18 -26.81 6.44
CA PHE A 131 10.62 -26.00 7.58
C PHE A 131 11.25 -24.67 7.13
N SER A 132 12.17 -24.72 6.15
CA SER A 132 12.81 -23.52 5.59
C SER A 132 11.80 -22.67 4.80
N SER A 133 10.80 -23.28 4.16
CA SER A 133 9.67 -22.56 3.55
C SER A 133 8.90 -21.74 4.58
N ALA A 134 8.57 -22.34 5.73
CA ALA A 134 7.89 -21.65 6.82
C ALA A 134 8.75 -20.52 7.42
N LEU A 135 10.05 -20.76 7.62
CA LEU A 135 10.99 -19.73 8.07
C LEU A 135 11.03 -18.55 7.10
N ASN A 136 11.07 -18.82 5.80
CA ASN A 136 11.07 -17.78 4.77
C ASN A 136 9.79 -16.92 4.82
N GLY A 137 8.63 -17.54 5.08
CA GLY A 137 7.36 -16.84 5.31
C GLY A 137 7.40 -15.89 6.53
N ILE A 138 8.00 -16.33 7.64
CA ILE A 138 8.24 -15.45 8.81
C ILE A 138 9.18 -14.30 8.43
N GLY A 139 10.23 -14.61 7.65
CA GLY A 139 11.15 -13.65 7.07
C GLY A 139 10.43 -12.54 6.30
N PHE A 140 9.46 -12.88 5.45
CA PHE A 140 8.65 -11.91 4.72
C PHE A 140 7.92 -10.90 5.62
N ALA A 141 7.28 -11.35 6.69
CA ALA A 141 6.59 -10.45 7.63
C ALA A 141 7.53 -9.47 8.30
N PHE A 142 8.68 -9.98 8.76
CA PHE A 142 9.69 -9.19 9.43
C PHE A 142 10.37 -8.23 8.47
N TYR A 143 10.68 -8.66 7.25
CA TYR A 143 11.22 -7.82 6.20
C TYR A 143 10.33 -6.59 5.95
N TYR A 144 9.07 -6.79 5.56
CA TYR A 144 8.20 -5.68 5.16
C TYR A 144 7.90 -4.73 6.33
N THR A 145 7.81 -5.27 7.55
CA THR A 145 7.58 -4.49 8.76
C THR A 145 8.82 -3.70 9.17
N GLY A 146 9.99 -4.34 9.16
CA GLY A 146 11.27 -3.73 9.45
C GLY A 146 11.68 -2.69 8.41
N ASN A 147 11.47 -2.97 7.12
CA ASN A 147 11.74 -2.05 6.01
C ASN A 147 10.92 -0.77 6.15
N GLY A 148 9.60 -0.90 6.36
CA GLY A 148 8.72 0.24 6.60
C GLY A 148 9.14 1.05 7.82
N GLY A 149 9.44 0.37 8.94
CA GLY A 149 9.91 1.01 10.18
C GLY A 149 11.23 1.77 10.00
N TYR A 150 12.21 1.17 9.32
CA TYR A 150 13.53 1.75 9.08
C TYR A 150 13.44 2.99 8.16
N ILE A 151 12.63 2.92 7.10
CA ILE A 151 12.44 4.07 6.21
C ILE A 151 11.79 5.24 6.98
N THR A 152 10.83 4.97 7.87
CA THR A 152 10.16 6.03 8.65
C THR A 152 11.06 6.67 9.70
N SER A 153 11.98 5.93 10.31
CA SER A 153 12.95 6.46 11.28
C SER A 153 14.12 7.20 10.62
N HIS A 154 14.42 6.88 9.35
CA HIS A 154 15.53 7.47 8.58
C HIS A 154 15.10 8.36 7.42
N SER A 155 13.86 8.88 7.47
CA SER A 155 13.35 9.86 6.51
C SER A 155 12.60 10.98 7.23
N THR A 156 12.68 12.18 6.67
CA THR A 156 11.88 13.34 7.10
C THR A 156 10.58 13.42 6.30
N ARG A 157 9.65 14.28 6.73
CA ARG A 157 8.40 14.55 5.97
C ARG A 157 8.65 15.06 4.55
N GLN A 158 9.79 15.72 4.31
CA GLN A 158 10.16 16.23 2.99
C GLN A 158 10.84 15.17 2.12
N THR A 159 11.59 14.25 2.73
CA THR A 159 12.43 13.29 1.99
C THR A 159 11.81 11.90 1.84
N ILE A 160 10.76 11.58 2.61
CA ILE A 160 10.11 10.25 2.64
C ILE A 160 9.61 9.79 1.27
N GLU A 161 8.97 10.66 0.49
CA GLU A 161 8.42 10.27 -0.82
C GLU A 161 9.53 9.84 -1.77
N SER A 162 10.63 10.62 -1.78
CA SER A 162 11.81 10.29 -2.58
C SER A 162 12.50 9.02 -2.07
N ASN A 163 12.63 8.84 -0.77
CA ASN A 163 13.31 7.69 -0.17
C ASN A 163 12.52 6.39 -0.38
N VAL A 164 11.19 6.42 -0.21
CA VAL A 164 10.31 5.28 -0.48
C VAL A 164 10.33 4.91 -1.97
N SER A 165 10.24 5.90 -2.86
CA SER A 165 10.32 5.66 -4.31
C SER A 165 11.67 5.05 -4.69
N LEU A 166 12.78 5.57 -4.16
CA LEU A 166 14.12 5.05 -4.42
C LEU A 166 14.24 3.62 -3.89
N SER A 167 13.65 3.33 -2.73
CA SER A 167 13.65 1.98 -2.17
C SER A 167 12.89 0.97 -3.01
N TRP A 168 11.73 1.36 -3.53
CA TRP A 168 10.94 0.49 -4.38
C TRP A 168 11.61 0.26 -5.74
N SER A 169 12.10 1.32 -6.39
CA SER A 169 12.74 1.22 -7.70
C SER A 169 14.01 0.37 -7.69
N LEU A 170 14.90 0.54 -6.70
CA LEU A 170 16.07 -0.33 -6.56
C LEU A 170 15.69 -1.74 -6.12
N GLY A 171 14.62 -1.87 -5.33
CA GLY A 171 14.02 -3.16 -5.00
C GLY A 171 13.67 -3.97 -6.24
N CYS A 172 12.91 -3.39 -7.18
CA CYS A 172 12.49 -4.05 -8.43
C CYS A 172 13.66 -4.53 -9.31
N CYS A 173 14.86 -3.97 -9.16
CA CYS A 173 16.04 -4.44 -9.88
C CYS A 173 16.44 -5.89 -9.49
N CYS A 174 15.92 -6.44 -8.38
CA CYS A 174 16.22 -7.82 -7.95
C CYS A 174 15.88 -8.85 -9.02
N MET A 175 14.77 -8.67 -9.73
CA MET A 175 14.33 -9.61 -10.77
C MET A 175 15.23 -9.54 -12.01
N ILE A 176 15.73 -8.34 -12.34
CA ILE A 176 16.69 -8.14 -13.43
C ILE A 176 18.01 -8.85 -13.10
N VAL A 177 18.57 -8.57 -11.92
CA VAL A 177 19.83 -9.17 -11.46
C VAL A 177 19.70 -10.69 -11.37
N GLY A 178 18.60 -11.17 -10.79
CA GLY A 178 18.30 -12.58 -10.64
C GLY A 178 18.15 -13.31 -11.97
N SER A 179 17.55 -12.66 -12.96
CA SER A 179 17.43 -13.19 -14.32
C SER A 179 18.76 -13.29 -15.05
N ILE A 180 19.65 -12.31 -14.87
CA ILE A 180 21.01 -12.36 -15.40
C ILE A 180 21.78 -13.54 -14.79
N ILE A 181 21.68 -13.72 -13.46
CA ILE A 181 22.32 -14.85 -12.75
C ILE A 181 21.80 -16.19 -13.28
N MET A 182 20.49 -16.36 -13.40
CA MET A 182 19.91 -17.58 -13.97
C MET A 182 20.40 -17.84 -15.38
N ALA A 183 20.44 -16.82 -16.25
CA ALA A 183 20.92 -16.97 -17.62
C ALA A 183 22.39 -17.40 -17.67
N ILE A 184 23.26 -16.77 -16.88
CA ILE A 184 24.69 -17.13 -16.78
C ILE A 184 24.85 -18.56 -16.30
N ILE A 185 24.14 -18.96 -15.24
CA ILE A 185 24.28 -20.30 -14.68
C ILE A 185 23.81 -21.35 -15.70
N THR A 186 22.68 -21.13 -16.37
CA THR A 186 22.22 -22.01 -17.44
C THR A 186 23.21 -22.07 -18.61
N THR A 187 23.92 -20.99 -18.97
CA THR A 187 24.98 -21.05 -20.01
C THR A 187 26.15 -21.94 -19.58
N VAL A 188 26.65 -21.74 -18.36
CA VAL A 188 27.85 -22.43 -17.84
C VAL A 188 27.60 -23.93 -17.67
N THR A 189 26.41 -24.31 -17.19
CA THR A 189 26.07 -25.72 -16.97
C THR A 189 25.82 -26.47 -18.27
N GLN A 190 25.37 -25.76 -19.31
CA GLN A 190 25.13 -26.34 -20.63
C GLN A 190 26.42 -26.56 -21.43
N GLU A 191 27.41 -25.66 -21.31
CA GLU A 191 28.75 -25.83 -21.89
C GLU A 191 29.55 -26.96 -21.24
N ALA A 192 29.22 -27.35 -20.01
CA ALA A 192 29.84 -28.49 -19.31
C ALA A 192 29.23 -29.86 -19.66
N ALA A 193 28.04 -29.89 -20.29
CA ALA A 193 27.33 -31.10 -20.71
C ALA A 193 27.63 -31.71 -22.12
N PRO A 194 28.44 -31.13 -23.04
CA PRO A 194 28.52 -31.64 -24.42
C PRO A 194 29.14 -33.03 -24.60
N GLU A 195 29.95 -33.55 -23.66
CA GLU A 195 30.77 -34.74 -23.95
C GLU A 195 30.10 -36.10 -23.70
N ILE A 196 28.99 -36.17 -22.96
CA ILE A 196 28.40 -37.47 -22.56
C ILE A 196 27.11 -37.81 -23.35
N LEU A 197 26.35 -36.80 -23.78
CA LEU A 197 25.05 -37.00 -24.43
C LEU A 197 25.17 -37.49 -25.89
N ASP A 198 26.22 -37.08 -26.60
CA ASP A 198 26.47 -37.52 -27.99
C ASP A 198 26.96 -38.98 -28.06
N ILE A 199 27.63 -39.48 -27.01
CA ILE A 199 28.10 -40.87 -26.94
C ILE A 199 26.94 -41.84 -26.62
N LEU A 200 25.99 -41.42 -25.78
CA LEU A 200 24.82 -42.22 -25.43
C LEU A 200 23.79 -42.30 -26.57
N ASN A 201 23.61 -41.23 -27.34
CA ASN A 201 22.77 -41.23 -28.54
C ASN A 201 23.33 -42.12 -29.67
N ALA A 202 24.64 -42.36 -29.70
CA ALA A 202 25.27 -43.23 -30.69
C ALA A 202 25.17 -44.73 -30.34
N THR A 203 24.90 -45.09 -29.09
CA THR A 203 24.92 -46.48 -28.60
C THR A 203 23.53 -47.07 -28.37
N MET A 204 22.51 -46.23 -28.16
CA MET A 204 21.11 -46.66 -28.02
C MET A 204 20.40 -46.55 -29.37
N GLY A 205 20.32 -47.67 -30.11
CA GLY A 205 19.69 -47.75 -31.41
C GLY A 205 18.30 -47.14 -31.47
N SER A 206 18.15 -46.09 -32.28
CA SER A 206 16.98 -45.68 -33.08
C SER A 206 15.66 -46.42 -32.84
N SER A 207 15.06 -46.24 -31.65
CA SER A 207 13.69 -46.69 -31.37
C SER A 207 12.94 -45.83 -30.34
N VAL A 208 13.39 -44.57 -30.15
CA VAL A 208 12.58 -43.51 -29.51
C VAL A 208 12.63 -42.26 -30.40
N SER A 209 12.17 -42.41 -31.63
CA SER A 209 11.98 -41.29 -32.54
C SER A 209 10.71 -40.52 -32.16
N GLY A 210 10.86 -39.27 -31.71
CA GLY A 210 9.85 -38.23 -31.94
C GLY A 210 8.91 -37.80 -30.81
N HIS A 211 9.18 -38.12 -29.54
CA HIS A 211 8.39 -37.56 -28.42
C HIS A 211 9.26 -36.56 -27.65
N GLY A 212 9.03 -35.27 -27.85
CA GLY A 212 9.83 -34.19 -27.25
C GLY A 212 9.84 -34.29 -25.73
N ILE A 213 11.03 -34.25 -25.11
CA ILE A 213 11.23 -34.32 -23.65
C ILE A 213 11.20 -32.89 -23.10
N GLU A 214 10.48 -32.66 -21.99
CA GLU A 214 10.43 -31.36 -21.30
C GLU A 214 11.81 -30.89 -20.79
N ARG A 215 11.96 -29.59 -20.44
CA ARG A 215 13.20 -29.09 -19.86
C ARG A 215 13.37 -29.64 -18.43
N ARG A 216 14.45 -30.39 -18.21
CA ARG A 216 14.83 -30.94 -16.90
C ARG A 216 16.06 -30.22 -16.34
N PHE A 217 16.08 -30.01 -15.02
CA PHE A 217 17.22 -29.40 -14.33
C PHE A 217 18.23 -30.46 -13.84
N GLY A 218 19.50 -30.27 -14.18
CA GLY A 218 20.60 -31.12 -13.70
C GLY A 218 20.98 -30.80 -12.25
N ASP A 219 21.55 -31.77 -11.52
CA ASP A 219 21.90 -31.55 -10.10
C ASP A 219 22.97 -30.46 -9.95
N SER A 220 23.95 -30.41 -10.87
CA SER A 220 24.95 -29.35 -10.93
C SER A 220 24.33 -27.97 -11.16
N GLU A 221 23.28 -27.87 -12.00
CA GLU A 221 22.57 -26.61 -12.25
C GLU A 221 21.79 -26.17 -11.01
N ILE A 222 21.06 -27.10 -10.37
CA ILE A 222 20.31 -26.85 -9.13
C ILE A 222 21.28 -26.38 -8.03
N TYR A 223 22.33 -27.13 -7.74
CA TYR A 223 23.27 -26.77 -6.68
C TYR A 223 23.95 -25.43 -6.95
N LEU A 224 24.31 -25.13 -8.21
CA LEU A 224 24.94 -23.85 -8.54
C LEU A 224 23.96 -22.67 -8.40
N LEU A 225 22.74 -22.79 -8.92
CA LEU A 225 21.68 -21.78 -8.81
C LEU A 225 21.42 -21.42 -7.34
N PHE A 226 21.09 -22.42 -6.52
CA PHE A 226 20.72 -22.19 -5.14
C PHE A 226 21.93 -21.81 -4.25
N SER A 227 23.15 -22.27 -4.57
CA SER A 227 24.38 -21.79 -3.90
C SER A 227 24.61 -20.30 -4.14
N VAL A 228 24.48 -19.84 -5.39
CA VAL A 228 24.67 -18.42 -5.73
C VAL A 228 23.58 -17.56 -5.09
N PHE A 229 22.32 -18.01 -5.10
CA PHE A 229 21.23 -17.32 -4.40
C PHE A 229 21.44 -17.25 -2.88
N ALA A 230 21.93 -18.33 -2.25
CA ALA A 230 22.30 -18.34 -0.84
C ALA A 230 23.47 -17.37 -0.56
N ALA A 231 24.50 -17.37 -1.40
CA ALA A 231 25.66 -16.48 -1.26
C ALA A 231 25.24 -15.00 -1.35
N ILE A 232 24.41 -14.63 -2.33
CA ILE A 232 23.91 -13.25 -2.46
C ILE A 232 23.02 -12.89 -1.28
N SER A 233 22.13 -13.79 -0.84
CA SER A 233 21.29 -13.56 0.35
C SER A 233 22.13 -13.35 1.62
N SER A 234 23.26 -14.04 1.75
CA SER A 234 24.19 -13.86 2.87
C SER A 234 24.82 -12.46 2.91
N LEU A 235 25.04 -11.81 1.76
CA LEU A 235 25.49 -10.41 1.70
C LEU A 235 24.48 -9.45 2.34
N ALA A 236 23.19 -9.79 2.29
CA ALA A 236 22.17 -9.00 2.98
C ALA A 236 22.32 -9.07 4.50
N ILE A 237 22.72 -10.22 5.06
CA ILE A 237 22.97 -10.38 6.50
C ILE A 237 24.06 -9.40 6.93
N PHE A 238 25.20 -9.38 6.22
CA PHE A 238 26.29 -8.43 6.49
C PHE A 238 25.83 -6.98 6.34
N THR A 239 25.05 -6.67 5.30
CA THR A 239 24.51 -5.33 5.07
C THR A 239 23.61 -4.87 6.21
N PHE A 240 22.66 -5.70 6.65
CA PHE A 240 21.76 -5.41 7.77
C PHE A 240 22.45 -5.39 9.13
N MET A 241 23.54 -6.14 9.33
CA MET A 241 24.39 -5.98 10.51
C MET A 241 25.08 -4.62 10.55
N LEU A 242 25.51 -4.11 9.38
CA LEU A 242 26.21 -2.83 9.25
C LEU A 242 25.26 -1.62 9.15
N LEU A 243 23.93 -1.83 9.10
CA LEU A 243 22.96 -0.74 9.02
C LEU A 243 23.13 0.25 10.19
N PRO A 244 23.19 1.57 9.94
CA PRO A 244 23.24 2.56 11.00
C PRO A 244 21.99 2.50 11.88
N SER A 245 22.20 2.57 13.20
CA SER A 245 21.13 2.58 14.20
C SER A 245 20.70 3.97 14.63
N GLN A 246 21.43 5.02 14.22
CA GLN A 246 21.17 6.40 14.62
C GLN A 246 20.03 7.01 13.81
N ASP A 247 18.96 7.43 14.48
CA ASP A 247 17.80 8.08 13.87
C ASP A 247 18.16 9.45 13.25
N VAL A 248 17.46 9.78 12.17
CA VAL A 248 17.58 11.07 11.48
C VAL A 248 16.88 12.17 12.29
N SER A 249 17.48 13.36 12.37
CA SER A 249 16.87 14.51 13.03
C SER A 249 15.54 14.90 12.36
N ASN A 250 14.47 15.12 13.14
CA ASN A 250 13.10 15.34 12.64
C ASN A 250 12.54 14.18 11.79
N CYS A 251 12.84 12.94 12.17
CA CYS A 251 12.24 11.75 11.57
C CYS A 251 10.72 11.72 11.74
N ILE A 252 10.04 10.98 10.86
CA ILE A 252 8.58 10.86 10.87
C ILE A 252 8.10 10.10 12.10
N GLU A 253 8.79 9.02 12.43
CA GLU A 253 8.50 8.18 13.59
C GLU A 253 9.83 7.70 14.17
N PRO A 254 10.10 7.93 15.47
CA PRO A 254 11.33 7.48 16.10
C PRO A 254 11.41 5.94 16.14
N SER A 255 12.64 5.42 16.16
CA SER A 255 12.90 3.97 16.22
C SER A 255 12.53 3.40 17.59
N GLU A 256 12.64 4.18 18.67
CA GLU A 256 12.09 3.82 19.99
C GLU A 256 10.58 4.10 20.05
N LYS A 257 9.78 3.04 20.21
CA LYS A 257 8.32 3.15 20.32
C LYS A 257 7.88 2.84 21.75
N LEU A 258 7.16 3.78 22.36
CA LEU A 258 6.58 3.67 23.71
C LEU A 258 5.32 2.78 23.79
N VAL A 259 5.16 1.83 22.88
CA VAL A 259 3.98 0.96 22.81
C VAL A 259 4.35 -0.42 23.33
N SER A 260 3.70 -0.86 24.41
CA SER A 260 3.87 -2.23 24.91
C SER A 260 3.48 -3.25 23.85
N PHE A 261 4.16 -4.40 23.80
CA PHE A 261 3.82 -5.49 22.87
C PHE A 261 2.33 -5.86 22.92
N LYS A 262 1.75 -5.89 24.13
CA LYS A 262 0.32 -6.21 24.34
C LYS A 262 -0.59 -5.17 23.70
N ASP A 263 -0.25 -3.89 23.82
CA ASP A 263 -1.03 -2.80 23.23
C ASP A 263 -0.89 -2.81 21.70
N GLY A 264 0.29 -3.14 21.18
CA GLY A 264 0.53 -3.36 19.74
C GLY A 264 -0.35 -4.49 19.18
N MET A 265 -0.45 -5.62 19.90
CA MET A 265 -1.32 -6.73 19.51
C MET A 265 -2.81 -6.34 19.53
N LYS A 266 -3.24 -5.58 20.55
CA LYS A 266 -4.61 -5.05 20.60
C LYS A 266 -4.90 -4.12 19.42
N LEU A 267 -3.94 -3.25 19.09
CA LEU A 267 -4.03 -2.33 17.95
C LEU A 267 -4.16 -3.08 16.61
N MET A 268 -3.44 -4.20 16.47
CA MET A 268 -3.53 -5.08 15.31
C MET A 268 -4.90 -5.76 15.21
N ALA A 269 -5.40 -6.30 16.32
CA ALA A 269 -6.73 -6.92 16.38
C ALA A 269 -7.86 -5.94 16.04
N ASP A 270 -7.81 -4.71 16.58
CA ASP A 270 -8.75 -3.64 16.23
C ASP A 270 -8.68 -3.29 14.74
N THR A 271 -7.48 -3.31 14.15
CA THR A 271 -7.29 -2.96 12.73
C THR A 271 -7.82 -4.06 11.82
N LEU A 272 -7.62 -5.33 12.20
CA LEU A 272 -8.11 -6.50 11.48
C LEU A 272 -9.66 -6.55 11.45
N THR A 273 -10.30 -6.18 12.55
CA THR A 273 -11.77 -6.15 12.71
C THR A 273 -12.42 -4.89 12.14
N SER A 274 -11.63 -3.96 11.59
CA SER A 274 -12.17 -2.72 11.05
C SER A 274 -12.96 -2.93 9.75
N SER A 275 -14.18 -2.38 9.71
CA SER A 275 -15.03 -2.37 8.50
C SER A 275 -14.35 -1.76 7.27
N LYS A 276 -13.45 -0.78 7.46
CA LYS A 276 -12.70 -0.17 6.34
C LYS A 276 -11.74 -1.15 5.69
N MET A 277 -11.02 -1.94 6.50
CA MET A 277 -10.06 -2.93 6.01
C MET A 277 -10.79 -4.13 5.38
N PHE A 278 -11.91 -4.55 5.98
CA PHE A 278 -12.74 -5.62 5.43
C PHE A 278 -13.29 -5.27 4.02
N LYS A 279 -13.77 -4.04 3.81
CA LYS A 279 -14.23 -3.58 2.49
C LYS A 279 -13.12 -3.56 1.43
N LEU A 280 -11.85 -3.43 1.83
CA LEU A 280 -10.69 -3.46 0.94
C LEU A 280 -10.10 -4.87 0.76
N ALA A 281 -10.61 -5.87 1.50
CA ALA A 281 -10.10 -7.24 1.44
C ALA A 281 -10.12 -7.85 0.03
N PRO A 282 -11.15 -7.66 -0.82
CA PRO A 282 -11.14 -8.18 -2.19
C PRO A 282 -9.97 -7.64 -3.03
N THR A 283 -9.58 -6.37 -2.83
CA THR A 283 -8.42 -5.76 -3.51
C THR A 283 -7.11 -6.39 -3.06
N PHE A 284 -6.96 -6.67 -1.76
CA PHE A 284 -5.75 -7.30 -1.22
C PHE A 284 -5.64 -8.78 -1.62
N LEU A 285 -6.76 -9.51 -1.62
CA LEU A 285 -6.86 -10.87 -2.13
C LEU A 285 -6.49 -10.93 -3.61
N LEU A 286 -6.98 -9.97 -4.42
CA LEU A 286 -6.59 -9.84 -5.82
C LEU A 286 -5.08 -9.73 -5.98
N THR A 287 -4.43 -8.86 -5.20
CA THR A 287 -2.96 -8.73 -5.23
C THR A 287 -2.29 -10.08 -4.96
N GLY A 288 -2.77 -10.84 -3.97
CA GLY A 288 -2.19 -12.13 -3.62
C GLY A 288 -2.32 -13.20 -4.71
N ILE A 289 -3.54 -13.36 -5.20
CA ILE A 289 -3.87 -14.33 -6.26
C ILE A 289 -3.12 -13.99 -7.56
N HIS A 290 -3.07 -12.71 -7.92
CA HIS A 290 -2.31 -12.22 -9.06
C HIS A 290 -0.81 -12.48 -8.88
N THR A 291 -0.23 -12.16 -7.71
CA THR A 291 1.18 -12.44 -7.41
C THR A 291 1.50 -13.92 -7.56
N SER A 292 0.68 -14.83 -7.01
CA SER A 292 0.89 -16.28 -7.18
C SER A 292 0.90 -16.69 -8.65
N PHE A 293 0.01 -16.10 -9.45
CA PHE A 293 -0.12 -16.44 -10.86
C PHE A 293 1.12 -16.03 -11.68
N TRP A 294 1.55 -14.76 -11.60
CA TRP A 294 2.70 -14.31 -12.39
C TRP A 294 4.05 -14.77 -11.81
N LEU A 295 4.17 -14.93 -10.48
CA LEU A 295 5.45 -15.26 -9.84
C LEU A 295 5.84 -16.74 -9.98
N SER A 296 4.87 -17.66 -10.06
CA SER A 296 5.17 -19.10 -10.04
C SER A 296 4.34 -19.92 -11.02
N ILE A 297 3.00 -19.74 -11.06
CA ILE A 297 2.13 -20.61 -11.87
C ILE A 297 2.38 -20.42 -13.36
N PHE A 298 2.35 -19.18 -13.88
CA PHE A 298 2.61 -18.90 -15.29
C PHE A 298 4.05 -19.28 -15.72
N PRO A 299 5.12 -18.94 -14.97
CA PRO A 299 6.48 -19.42 -15.24
C PRO A 299 6.60 -20.94 -15.37
N THR A 300 5.88 -21.70 -14.53
CA THR A 300 5.88 -23.17 -14.58
C THR A 300 5.46 -23.66 -15.97
N THR A 301 4.47 -22.99 -16.58
CA THR A 301 3.99 -23.34 -17.92
C THR A 301 5.01 -23.12 -19.03
N LEU A 302 5.99 -22.23 -18.83
CA LEU A 302 7.06 -22.00 -19.80
C LEU A 302 8.01 -23.21 -19.85
N THR A 303 8.18 -23.90 -18.73
CA THR A 303 9.07 -25.06 -18.59
C THR A 303 8.36 -26.38 -18.90
N PHE A 304 7.11 -26.54 -18.46
CA PHE A 304 6.30 -27.76 -18.68
C PHE A 304 5.69 -27.86 -20.10
N ASN A 305 5.84 -26.83 -20.93
CA ASN A 305 5.48 -26.91 -22.34
C ASN A 305 6.62 -27.57 -23.14
N MET A 306 6.35 -28.73 -23.71
CA MET A 306 7.38 -29.56 -24.35
C MET A 306 7.89 -28.97 -25.67
N HIS A 307 7.11 -28.11 -26.32
CA HIS A 307 7.55 -27.32 -27.47
C HIS A 307 8.63 -26.30 -27.10
N ASN A 308 8.70 -25.90 -25.82
CA ASN A 308 9.69 -24.95 -25.30
C ASN A 308 10.95 -25.64 -24.75
N SER A 309 11.07 -26.97 -24.86
CA SER A 309 12.20 -27.75 -24.34
C SER A 309 13.58 -27.24 -24.80
N LYS A 310 13.68 -26.75 -26.05
CA LYS A 310 14.91 -26.17 -26.62
C LYS A 310 15.16 -24.71 -26.19
N LEU A 311 14.15 -24.04 -25.62
CA LEU A 311 14.20 -22.62 -25.22
C LEU A 311 14.56 -22.48 -23.75
N ILE A 312 15.77 -22.92 -23.42
CA ILE A 312 16.29 -22.98 -22.05
C ILE A 312 16.34 -21.63 -21.30
N TYR A 313 16.37 -20.49 -21.99
CA TYR A 313 16.49 -19.20 -21.33
C TYR A 313 15.14 -18.56 -20.98
N LEU A 314 14.01 -19.24 -21.21
CA LEU A 314 12.67 -18.65 -21.04
C LEU A 314 12.38 -18.14 -19.63
N PRO A 315 12.64 -18.90 -18.54
CA PRO A 315 12.40 -18.38 -17.19
C PRO A 315 13.23 -17.12 -16.86
N ALA A 316 14.47 -17.05 -17.36
CA ALA A 316 15.33 -15.88 -17.21
C ALA A 316 14.82 -14.68 -18.02
N ILE A 317 14.41 -14.89 -19.28
CA ILE A 317 13.82 -13.82 -20.10
C ILE A 317 12.51 -13.30 -19.48
N TYR A 318 11.71 -14.22 -18.92
CA TYR A 318 10.48 -13.88 -18.22
C TYR A 318 10.76 -13.00 -16.99
N GLY A 319 11.64 -13.44 -16.08
CA GLY A 319 11.99 -12.64 -14.90
C GLY A 319 12.56 -11.26 -15.26
N PHE A 320 13.35 -11.18 -16.34
CA PHE A 320 13.90 -9.92 -16.83
C PHE A 320 12.79 -8.99 -17.34
N GLY A 321 11.82 -9.53 -18.09
CA GLY A 321 10.65 -8.80 -18.56
C GLY A 321 9.78 -8.24 -17.42
N ILE A 322 9.53 -9.04 -16.37
CA ILE A 322 8.76 -8.58 -15.19
C ILE A 322 9.48 -7.39 -14.55
N GLY A 323 10.78 -7.50 -14.25
CA GLY A 323 11.55 -6.44 -13.60
C GLY A 323 11.61 -5.15 -14.42
N VAL A 324 11.73 -5.24 -15.75
CA VAL A 324 11.64 -4.09 -16.65
C VAL A 324 10.23 -3.47 -16.61
N GLY A 325 9.18 -4.29 -16.65
CA GLY A 325 7.79 -3.84 -16.59
C GLY A 325 7.45 -3.10 -15.29
N GLU A 326 7.86 -3.65 -14.15
CA GLU A 326 7.68 -3.02 -12.83
C GLU A 326 8.39 -1.67 -12.76
N THR A 327 9.64 -1.61 -13.24
CA THR A 327 10.45 -0.39 -13.23
C THR A 327 9.81 0.70 -14.09
N ILE A 328 9.39 0.37 -15.31
CA ILE A 328 8.71 1.32 -16.22
C ILE A 328 7.42 1.84 -15.59
N MET A 329 6.56 0.95 -15.09
CA MET A 329 5.29 1.38 -14.48
C MET A 329 5.53 2.20 -13.20
N GLY A 330 6.52 1.85 -12.38
CA GLY A 330 6.89 2.62 -11.20
C GLY A 330 7.29 4.06 -11.54
N LEU A 331 8.08 4.25 -12.61
CA LEU A 331 8.43 5.57 -13.13
C LEU A 331 7.21 6.33 -13.66
N ILE A 332 6.31 5.66 -14.39
CA ILE A 332 5.05 6.25 -14.87
C ILE A 332 4.18 6.72 -13.69
N ILE A 333 3.99 5.88 -12.67
CA ILE A 333 3.20 6.24 -11.48
C ILE A 333 3.87 7.40 -10.72
N SER A 334 5.19 7.37 -10.53
CA SER A 334 5.93 8.43 -9.81
C SER A 334 5.88 9.77 -10.54
N THR A 335 5.93 9.78 -11.87
CA THR A 335 5.87 11.01 -12.67
C THR A 335 4.44 11.55 -12.81
N LEU A 336 3.45 10.67 -13.05
CA LEU A 336 2.06 11.08 -13.24
C LEU A 336 1.35 11.41 -11.93
N SER A 337 1.72 10.79 -10.80
CA SER A 337 1.18 11.16 -9.48
C SER A 337 1.52 12.59 -9.05
N LYS A 338 2.63 13.15 -9.54
CA LYS A 338 3.01 14.55 -9.33
C LYS A 338 2.21 15.52 -10.20
N ARG A 339 1.68 15.06 -11.34
CA ARG A 339 0.99 15.89 -12.34
C ARG A 339 -0.53 15.79 -12.25
N ILE A 340 -1.04 14.62 -11.89
CA ILE A 340 -2.47 14.28 -11.88
C ILE A 340 -2.87 13.94 -10.44
N LYS A 341 -3.82 14.71 -9.90
CA LYS A 341 -4.37 14.47 -8.56
C LYS A 341 -4.98 13.06 -8.49
N ASP A 342 -4.70 12.35 -7.40
CA ASP A 342 -5.22 11.01 -7.10
C ASP A 342 -4.88 9.93 -8.14
N PHE A 343 -3.85 10.15 -8.99
CA PHE A 343 -3.43 9.18 -10.01
C PHE A 343 -3.15 7.81 -9.40
N GLY A 344 -2.41 7.77 -8.29
CA GLY A 344 -2.04 6.55 -7.56
C GLY A 344 -3.20 5.80 -6.88
N LEU A 345 -4.44 6.26 -7.05
CA LEU A 345 -5.65 5.61 -6.54
C LEU A 345 -6.49 5.05 -7.69
N LYS A 346 -7.47 5.84 -8.16
CA LYS A 346 -8.51 5.39 -9.08
C LYS A 346 -7.96 5.09 -10.48
N PRO A 347 -7.17 5.98 -11.12
CA PRO A 347 -6.56 5.70 -12.42
C PRO A 347 -5.61 4.51 -12.38
N THR A 348 -4.69 4.45 -11.40
CA THR A 348 -3.75 3.32 -11.29
C THR A 348 -4.47 1.99 -11.05
N MET A 349 -5.56 1.96 -10.26
CA MET A 349 -6.35 0.73 -10.09
C MET A 349 -6.99 0.26 -11.41
N LEU A 350 -7.54 1.20 -12.19
CA LEU A 350 -8.15 0.87 -13.50
C LEU A 350 -7.09 0.34 -14.47
N ILE A 351 -5.95 1.02 -14.58
CA ILE A 351 -4.83 0.61 -15.43
C ILE A 351 -4.34 -0.79 -15.01
N GLY A 352 -4.17 -1.03 -13.71
CA GLY A 352 -3.80 -2.33 -13.16
C GLY A 352 -4.77 -3.43 -13.56
N CYS A 353 -6.08 -3.22 -13.38
CA CYS A 353 -7.09 -4.22 -13.75
C CYS A 353 -7.11 -4.53 -15.26
N VAL A 354 -6.96 -3.50 -16.11
CA VAL A 354 -6.89 -3.69 -17.56
C VAL A 354 -5.64 -4.47 -17.95
N LEU A 355 -4.47 -4.11 -17.42
CA LEU A 355 -3.22 -4.81 -17.70
C LEU A 355 -3.24 -6.25 -17.18
N THR A 356 -3.79 -6.51 -15.99
CA THR A 356 -3.97 -7.87 -15.46
C THR A 356 -4.90 -8.70 -16.35
N THR A 357 -5.97 -8.11 -16.87
CA THR A 357 -6.88 -8.80 -17.80
C THR A 357 -6.20 -9.11 -19.13
N ILE A 358 -5.42 -8.17 -19.67
CA ILE A 358 -4.61 -8.39 -20.87
C ILE A 358 -3.57 -9.50 -20.62
N PHE A 359 -2.88 -9.47 -19.48
CA PHE A 359 -1.92 -10.52 -19.10
C PHE A 359 -2.57 -11.90 -19.07
N CYS A 360 -3.73 -12.04 -18.42
CA CYS A 360 -4.48 -13.29 -18.39
C CYS A 360 -4.93 -13.73 -19.79
N PHE A 361 -5.41 -12.79 -20.61
CA PHE A 361 -5.85 -13.09 -21.97
C PHE A 361 -4.70 -13.57 -22.86
N VAL A 362 -3.53 -12.92 -22.79
CA VAL A 362 -2.38 -13.36 -23.58
C VAL A 362 -1.83 -14.70 -23.07
N ALA A 363 -1.83 -14.92 -21.75
CA ALA A 363 -1.46 -16.20 -21.15
C ALA A 363 -2.35 -17.36 -21.65
N LEU A 364 -3.67 -17.13 -21.81
CA LEU A 364 -4.59 -18.10 -22.38
C LEU A 364 -4.25 -18.46 -23.83
N LEU A 365 -3.88 -17.46 -24.64
CA LEU A 365 -3.56 -17.66 -26.05
C LEU A 365 -2.21 -18.36 -26.28
N SER A 366 -1.27 -18.19 -25.34
CA SER A 366 0.10 -18.68 -25.46
C SER A 366 0.37 -20.05 -24.83
N THR A 367 -0.55 -20.55 -23.99
CA THR A 367 -0.23 -21.64 -23.07
C THR A 367 -1.21 -22.82 -23.18
N PRO A 368 -0.72 -24.07 -23.16
CA PRO A 368 -1.58 -25.26 -23.16
C PRO A 368 -2.43 -25.41 -21.88
N PHE A 369 -3.53 -26.17 -21.95
CA PHE A 369 -4.54 -26.25 -20.89
C PHE A 369 -4.00 -26.76 -19.54
N ASN A 370 -3.22 -27.85 -19.56
CA ASN A 370 -2.69 -28.53 -18.37
C ASN A 370 -1.23 -28.18 -18.02
N ALA A 371 -0.61 -27.23 -18.74
CA ALA A 371 0.81 -26.90 -18.56
C ALA A 371 1.13 -26.25 -17.19
N THR A 372 0.12 -25.91 -16.38
CA THR A 372 0.29 -25.40 -15.01
C THR A 372 0.59 -26.50 -14.00
N VAL A 373 0.21 -27.75 -14.26
CA VAL A 373 0.31 -28.84 -13.28
C VAL A 373 1.22 -29.96 -13.77
N THR A 374 1.12 -30.28 -15.06
CA THR A 374 1.84 -31.41 -15.64
C THR A 374 2.51 -31.03 -16.95
N PRO A 375 3.59 -31.73 -17.33
CA PRO A 375 4.21 -31.57 -18.64
C PRO A 375 3.17 -31.85 -19.74
N SER A 376 3.01 -30.93 -20.68
CA SER A 376 1.96 -31.00 -21.69
C SER A 376 2.52 -30.98 -23.11
N HIS A 377 1.98 -31.87 -23.94
CA HIS A 377 2.23 -31.97 -25.38
C HIS A 377 1.21 -31.20 -26.22
N GLU A 378 0.17 -30.64 -25.60
CA GLU A 378 -0.91 -29.97 -26.33
C GLU A 378 -0.41 -28.67 -26.96
N ASP A 379 -0.94 -28.35 -28.13
CA ASP A 379 -0.70 -27.06 -28.76
C ASP A 379 -1.47 -25.94 -28.04
N PRO A 380 -0.88 -24.74 -27.91
CA PRO A 380 -1.58 -23.59 -27.39
C PRO A 380 -2.68 -23.13 -28.36
N LEU A 381 -3.64 -22.37 -27.83
CA LEU A 381 -4.82 -21.92 -28.58
C LEU A 381 -4.50 -21.13 -29.86
N LEU A 382 -3.48 -20.26 -29.83
CA LEU A 382 -3.19 -19.36 -30.95
C LEU A 382 -1.72 -19.32 -31.37
N PHE A 383 -0.79 -19.12 -30.42
CA PHE A 383 0.63 -18.99 -30.76
C PHE A 383 1.54 -19.65 -29.72
N GLN A 384 2.65 -20.22 -30.19
CA GLN A 384 3.64 -20.81 -29.29
C GLN A 384 4.54 -19.73 -28.64
N PRO A 385 4.95 -19.91 -27.37
CA PRO A 385 5.84 -18.97 -26.70
C PRO A 385 7.19 -18.88 -27.42
N ASN A 386 7.53 -17.69 -27.92
CA ASN A 386 8.88 -17.35 -28.35
C ASN A 386 9.54 -16.39 -27.35
N ARG A 387 10.85 -16.16 -27.52
CA ARG A 387 11.63 -15.29 -26.61
C ARG A 387 11.04 -13.87 -26.48
N VAL A 388 10.57 -13.31 -27.59
CA VAL A 388 10.02 -11.94 -27.65
C VAL A 388 8.63 -11.88 -27.02
N THR A 389 7.75 -12.83 -27.33
CA THR A 389 6.39 -12.86 -26.79
C THR A 389 6.41 -13.06 -25.29
N VAL A 390 7.27 -13.93 -24.76
CA VAL A 390 7.41 -14.15 -23.32
C VAL A 390 7.93 -12.90 -22.62
N PHE A 391 8.90 -12.20 -23.21
CA PHE A 391 9.38 -10.92 -22.68
C PHE A 391 8.26 -9.87 -22.62
N LEU A 392 7.47 -9.72 -23.69
CA LEU A 392 6.37 -8.76 -23.73
C LEU A 392 5.24 -9.11 -22.74
N VAL A 393 4.90 -10.39 -22.62
CA VAL A 393 3.91 -10.87 -21.64
C VAL A 393 4.38 -10.61 -20.21
N ALA A 394 5.64 -10.92 -19.93
CA ALA A 394 6.27 -10.62 -18.65
C ALA A 394 6.26 -9.13 -18.34
N MET A 395 6.57 -8.28 -19.31
CA MET A 395 6.53 -6.82 -19.13
C MET A 395 5.13 -6.33 -18.74
N ILE A 396 4.07 -6.83 -19.38
CA ILE A 396 2.68 -6.50 -19.03
C ILE A 396 2.36 -7.00 -17.61
N GLY A 397 2.79 -8.22 -17.27
CA GLY A 397 2.65 -8.80 -15.93
C GLY A 397 3.26 -7.91 -14.85
N GLY A 398 4.52 -7.49 -15.02
CA GLY A 398 5.23 -6.61 -14.08
C GLY A 398 4.60 -5.21 -13.98
N MET A 399 4.17 -4.63 -15.12
CA MET A 399 3.43 -3.37 -15.10
C MET A 399 2.13 -3.48 -14.28
N SER A 400 1.41 -4.60 -14.43
CA SER A 400 0.16 -4.83 -13.69
C SER A 400 0.38 -5.03 -12.19
N ASP A 401 1.41 -5.78 -11.77
CA ASP A 401 1.73 -5.97 -10.36
C ASP A 401 2.11 -4.65 -9.69
N CYS A 402 2.97 -3.86 -10.36
CA CYS A 402 3.39 -2.55 -9.86
C CYS A 402 2.19 -1.60 -9.64
N CYS A 403 1.17 -1.62 -10.51
CA CYS A 403 -0.08 -0.90 -10.28
C CYS A 403 -0.82 -1.37 -9.03
N LEU A 404 -1.06 -2.68 -8.90
CA LEU A 404 -1.82 -3.25 -7.78
C LEU A 404 -1.10 -3.03 -6.43
N CYS A 405 0.22 -3.22 -6.39
CA CYS A 405 1.06 -2.97 -5.23
C CYS A 405 1.10 -1.49 -4.82
N SER A 406 1.15 -0.57 -5.79
CA SER A 406 1.10 0.87 -5.56
C SER A 406 -0.25 1.28 -4.97
N VAL A 407 -1.35 0.84 -5.57
CA VAL A 407 -2.72 1.13 -5.13
C VAL A 407 -2.96 0.67 -3.70
N ARG A 408 -2.54 -0.57 -3.38
CA ARG A 408 -2.60 -1.13 -2.01
C ARG A 408 -1.88 -0.23 -1.00
N SER A 409 -0.68 0.22 -1.33
CA SER A 409 0.13 1.03 -0.43
C SER A 409 -0.51 2.39 -0.14
N VAL A 410 -1.02 3.06 -1.19
CA VAL A 410 -1.68 4.38 -1.06
C VAL A 410 -3.01 4.26 -0.29
N ILE A 411 -3.86 3.28 -0.61
CA ILE A 411 -5.17 3.17 0.04
C ILE A 411 -5.07 2.80 1.53
N CYS A 412 -4.09 1.97 1.92
CA CYS A 412 -3.84 1.64 3.32
C CYS A 412 -3.45 2.87 4.13
N ALA A 413 -2.60 3.73 3.57
CA ALA A 413 -2.19 4.97 4.21
C ALA A 413 -3.36 5.95 4.40
N LEU A 414 -4.30 6.00 3.44
CA LEU A 414 -5.47 6.87 3.49
C LEU A 414 -6.61 6.31 4.35
N ALA A 415 -6.81 5.00 4.36
CA ALA A 415 -7.88 4.36 5.14
C ALA A 415 -7.61 4.45 6.65
N MET A 416 -6.33 4.33 7.06
CA MET A 416 -5.90 4.26 8.46
C MET A 416 -4.66 5.13 8.74
N PRO A 417 -4.78 6.48 8.67
CA PRO A 417 -3.64 7.38 8.76
C PRO A 417 -2.90 7.35 10.11
N LYS A 418 -3.58 6.96 11.20
CA LYS A 418 -3.02 6.87 12.56
C LYS A 418 -2.37 5.51 12.88
N ARG A 419 -2.65 4.46 12.08
CA ARG A 419 -2.23 3.06 12.32
C ARG A 419 -1.70 2.44 11.02
N ARG A 420 -0.83 3.18 10.31
CA ARG A 420 -0.39 2.84 8.94
C ARG A 420 0.33 1.50 8.87
N ALA A 421 1.21 1.22 9.84
CA ALA A 421 1.95 -0.04 9.90
C ALA A 421 1.01 -1.25 10.08
N GLN A 422 0.00 -1.13 10.94
CA GLN A 422 -1.00 -2.17 11.16
C GLN A 422 -1.86 -2.36 9.92
N ALA A 423 -2.32 -1.27 9.29
CA ALA A 423 -3.13 -1.36 8.06
C ALA A 423 -2.36 -2.00 6.91
N PHE A 424 -1.08 -1.67 6.76
CA PHE A 424 -0.21 -2.33 5.78
C PHE A 424 -0.03 -3.81 6.11
N SER A 425 0.21 -4.18 7.38
CA SER A 425 0.28 -5.59 7.80
C SER A 425 -1.01 -6.36 7.51
N VAL A 426 -2.17 -5.78 7.83
CA VAL A 426 -3.49 -6.39 7.52
C VAL A 426 -3.67 -6.56 6.00
N SER A 427 -3.23 -5.59 5.18
CA SER A 427 -3.26 -5.77 3.72
C SER A 427 -2.39 -6.95 3.25
N LYS A 428 -1.24 -7.16 3.90
CA LYS A 428 -0.36 -8.29 3.61
C LYS A 428 -0.96 -9.62 4.07
N ILE A 429 -1.69 -9.66 5.19
CA ILE A 429 -2.45 -10.86 5.62
C ILE A 429 -3.44 -11.30 4.55
N TYR A 430 -4.26 -10.38 4.02
CA TYR A 430 -5.20 -10.75 2.97
C TYR A 430 -4.50 -11.15 1.67
N GLN A 431 -3.41 -10.46 1.30
CA GLN A 431 -2.56 -10.83 0.15
C GLN A 431 -2.02 -12.26 0.31
N SER A 432 -1.34 -12.56 1.41
CA SER A 432 -0.72 -13.85 1.65
C SER A 432 -1.74 -14.96 1.85
N LEU A 433 -2.91 -14.67 2.43
CA LEU A 433 -4.01 -15.62 2.50
C LEU A 433 -4.52 -16.02 1.10
N GLY A 434 -4.69 -15.05 0.21
CA GLY A 434 -5.07 -15.31 -1.18
C GLY A 434 -4.04 -16.19 -1.90
N SER A 435 -2.75 -15.87 -1.76
CA SER A 435 -1.66 -16.65 -2.33
C SER A 435 -1.58 -18.07 -1.75
N CYS A 436 -1.74 -18.22 -0.44
CA CYS A 436 -1.71 -19.50 0.26
C CYS A 436 -2.80 -20.44 -0.25
N VAL A 437 -4.05 -19.96 -0.30
CA VAL A 437 -5.20 -20.74 -0.78
C VAL A 437 -4.96 -21.19 -2.22
N ILE A 438 -4.53 -20.28 -3.09
CA ILE A 438 -4.27 -20.58 -4.50
C ILE A 438 -3.16 -21.61 -4.67
N PHE A 439 -2.03 -21.46 -3.99
CA PHE A 439 -0.93 -22.43 -4.09
C PHE A 439 -1.34 -23.80 -3.56
N PHE A 440 -2.14 -23.87 -2.50
CA PHE A 440 -2.61 -25.13 -1.94
C PHE A 440 -3.53 -25.90 -2.90
N ILE A 441 -4.40 -25.20 -3.63
CA ILE A 441 -5.32 -25.83 -4.59
C ILE A 441 -4.74 -25.92 -6.01
N SER A 442 -3.58 -25.31 -6.26
CA SER A 442 -2.93 -25.23 -7.58
C SER A 442 -2.78 -26.57 -8.30
N PRO A 443 -2.45 -27.69 -7.62
CA PRO A 443 -2.37 -29.00 -8.28
C PRO A 443 -3.69 -29.49 -8.88
N PHE A 444 -4.83 -28.92 -8.46
CA PHE A 444 -6.16 -29.27 -8.97
C PHE A 444 -6.69 -28.24 -9.98
N LEU A 445 -5.95 -27.17 -10.25
CA LEU A 445 -6.38 -26.08 -11.11
C LEU A 445 -5.62 -26.05 -12.43
N ASN A 446 -6.38 -26.10 -13.52
CA ASN A 446 -5.86 -25.83 -14.86
C ASN A 446 -5.80 -24.33 -15.16
N LEU A 447 -5.10 -23.95 -16.22
CA LEU A 447 -4.87 -22.56 -16.62
C LEU A 447 -6.14 -21.70 -16.67
N TYR A 448 -7.25 -22.27 -17.14
CA TYR A 448 -8.50 -21.54 -17.38
C TYR A 448 -9.10 -20.99 -16.07
N HIS A 449 -8.92 -21.70 -14.96
CA HIS A 449 -9.42 -21.24 -13.65
C HIS A 449 -8.77 -19.93 -13.23
N TYR A 450 -7.47 -19.76 -13.51
CA TYR A 450 -6.74 -18.53 -13.23
C TYR A 450 -7.15 -17.40 -14.18
N VAL A 451 -7.17 -17.70 -15.48
CA VAL A 451 -7.46 -16.71 -16.52
C VAL A 451 -8.86 -16.13 -16.41
N PHE A 452 -9.85 -16.91 -15.99
CA PHE A 452 -11.21 -16.38 -15.76
C PHE A 452 -11.39 -15.85 -14.33
N GLY A 453 -10.81 -16.51 -13.33
CA GLY A 453 -10.95 -16.12 -11.93
C GLY A 453 -10.34 -14.76 -11.61
N ILE A 454 -9.14 -14.47 -12.12
CA ILE A 454 -8.42 -13.23 -11.83
C ILE A 454 -9.16 -11.99 -12.40
N PRO A 455 -9.60 -11.94 -13.67
CA PRO A 455 -10.36 -10.81 -14.19
C PRO A 455 -11.72 -10.60 -13.51
N ILE A 456 -12.43 -11.67 -13.15
CA ILE A 456 -13.67 -11.55 -12.35
C ILE A 456 -13.36 -10.89 -11.00
N LEU A 457 -12.27 -11.31 -10.35
CA LEU A 457 -11.82 -10.72 -9.11
C LEU A 457 -11.34 -9.27 -9.30
N CYS A 458 -10.74 -8.91 -10.45
CA CYS A 458 -10.42 -7.52 -10.80
C CYS A 458 -11.68 -6.65 -10.83
N LEU A 459 -12.77 -7.12 -11.46
CA LEU A 459 -14.04 -6.38 -11.49
C LEU A 459 -14.61 -6.18 -10.08
N LEU A 460 -14.66 -7.25 -9.28
CA LEU A 460 -15.14 -7.18 -7.89
C LEU A 460 -14.27 -6.23 -7.04
N ALA A 461 -12.95 -6.42 -7.07
CA ALA A 461 -11.99 -5.58 -6.35
C ALA A 461 -12.07 -4.11 -6.78
N GLY A 462 -12.25 -3.85 -8.08
CA GLY A 462 -12.45 -2.51 -8.62
C GLY A 462 -13.68 -1.84 -8.00
N ILE A 463 -14.84 -2.50 -8.00
CA ILE A 463 -16.09 -1.95 -7.45
C ILE A 463 -15.93 -1.57 -5.97
N PHE A 464 -15.41 -2.50 -5.14
CA PHE A 464 -15.19 -2.26 -3.72
C PHE A 464 -14.16 -1.14 -3.48
N PHE A 465 -13.08 -1.13 -4.24
CA PHE A 465 -12.04 -0.11 -4.17
C PHE A 465 -12.57 1.28 -4.51
N PHE A 466 -13.27 1.44 -5.65
CA PHE A 466 -13.83 2.73 -6.06
C PHE A 466 -14.82 3.26 -5.03
N ARG A 467 -15.68 2.40 -4.47
CA ARG A 467 -16.63 2.78 -3.41
C ARG A 467 -15.91 3.28 -2.16
N GLN A 468 -14.88 2.58 -1.71
CA GLN A 468 -14.12 2.97 -0.51
C GLN A 468 -13.28 4.24 -0.75
N ALA A 469 -12.68 4.39 -1.94
CA ALA A 469 -11.92 5.56 -2.33
C ALA A 469 -12.81 6.82 -2.40
N VAL A 470 -14.06 6.70 -2.84
CA VAL A 470 -15.05 7.80 -2.82
C VAL A 470 -15.45 8.16 -1.38
N MET A 471 -15.73 7.19 -0.51
CA MET A 471 -16.18 7.48 0.86
C MET A 471 -15.11 8.17 1.72
N ASN A 472 -13.83 7.81 1.58
CA ASN A 472 -12.76 8.45 2.35
C ASN A 472 -12.54 9.94 2.00
N GLN A 473 -12.84 10.36 0.76
CA GLN A 473 -12.83 11.78 0.38
C GLN A 473 -14.13 12.51 0.79
N ARG A 474 -15.29 11.85 0.64
CA ARG A 474 -16.60 12.51 0.76
C ARG A 474 -17.10 12.68 2.20
N SER A 475 -16.78 11.78 3.13
CA SER A 475 -17.38 11.82 4.48
C SER A 475 -16.93 12.99 5.35
N TYR A 476 -15.69 13.49 5.19
CA TYR A 476 -15.21 14.64 5.96
C TYR A 476 -15.74 15.96 5.38
N GLU A 477 -15.67 16.13 4.06
CA GLU A 477 -16.22 17.31 3.37
C GLU A 477 -17.72 17.44 3.61
N PHE A 478 -18.46 16.32 3.50
CA PHE A 478 -19.89 16.27 3.77
C PHE A 478 -20.21 16.59 5.23
N LEU A 479 -19.47 16.03 6.21
CA LEU A 479 -19.66 16.33 7.62
C LEU A 479 -19.41 17.81 7.93
N CYS A 480 -18.36 18.40 7.34
CA CYS A 480 -18.06 19.83 7.48
C CYS A 480 -19.16 20.72 6.89
N ALA A 481 -19.64 20.41 5.68
CA ALA A 481 -20.74 21.16 5.04
C ALA A 481 -22.07 20.99 5.80
N PHE A 482 -22.35 19.80 6.30
CA PHE A 482 -23.54 19.51 7.10
C PHE A 482 -23.53 20.24 8.45
N LEU A 483 -22.42 20.19 9.19
CA LEU A 483 -22.29 20.89 10.48
C LEU A 483 -22.34 22.41 10.30
N LEU A 484 -21.74 22.94 9.24
CA LEU A 484 -21.84 24.36 8.91
C LEU A 484 -23.28 24.76 8.58
N GLY A 485 -23.99 23.97 7.75
CA GLY A 485 -25.40 24.19 7.43
C GLY A 485 -26.31 24.12 8.65
N MET A 486 -26.10 23.17 9.56
CA MET A 486 -26.82 23.09 10.84
C MET A 486 -26.55 24.29 11.75
N GLY A 487 -25.29 24.74 11.84
CA GLY A 487 -24.94 25.94 12.60
C GLY A 487 -25.57 27.20 12.01
N GLN A 488 -25.64 27.28 10.69
CA GLN A 488 -26.28 28.38 9.96
C GLN A 488 -27.79 28.40 10.15
N LEU A 489 -28.45 27.25 10.08
CA LEU A 489 -29.87 27.11 10.40
C LEU A 489 -30.16 27.75 11.77
N CYS A 490 -29.47 27.31 12.83
CA CYS A 490 -29.72 27.81 14.18
C CYS A 490 -29.53 29.33 14.34
N VAL A 491 -28.57 29.93 13.64
CA VAL A 491 -28.28 31.37 13.71
C VAL A 491 -29.31 32.18 12.91
N MET A 492 -29.59 31.76 11.68
CA MET A 492 -30.46 32.50 10.76
C MET A 492 -31.94 32.38 11.14
N THR A 493 -32.38 31.25 11.69
CA THR A 493 -33.74 31.12 12.24
C THR A 493 -34.06 32.25 13.22
N GLY A 494 -33.13 32.56 14.14
CA GLY A 494 -33.32 33.65 15.11
C GLY A 494 -33.36 35.02 14.44
N PHE A 495 -32.35 35.32 13.62
CA PHE A 495 -32.19 36.63 12.98
C PHE A 495 -33.31 36.98 11.99
N ASP A 496 -33.70 36.04 11.12
CA ASP A 496 -34.72 36.28 10.11
C ASP A 496 -36.10 36.40 10.76
N THR A 497 -36.43 35.52 11.72
CA THR A 497 -37.70 35.60 12.47
C THR A 497 -37.83 36.91 13.22
N GLU A 498 -36.77 37.33 13.90
CA GLU A 498 -36.73 38.63 14.57
C GLU A 498 -36.93 39.78 13.59
N SER A 499 -36.23 39.76 12.46
CA SER A 499 -36.31 40.81 11.44
C SER A 499 -37.72 41.00 10.88
N PHE A 500 -38.54 39.94 10.80
CA PHE A 500 -39.93 40.05 10.36
C PHE A 500 -40.85 40.76 11.35
N ILE A 501 -40.62 40.58 12.66
CA ILE A 501 -41.49 41.14 13.71
C ILE A 501 -40.92 42.41 14.33
N LEU A 502 -39.66 42.73 14.08
CA LEU A 502 -38.88 43.76 14.77
C LEU A 502 -39.60 45.10 14.90
N GLU A 503 -40.07 45.67 13.77
CA GLU A 503 -40.75 46.97 13.79
C GLU A 503 -42.05 46.92 14.62
N THR A 504 -42.84 45.85 14.47
CA THR A 504 -44.08 45.70 15.23
C THR A 504 -43.84 45.58 16.74
N VAL A 505 -42.77 44.90 17.14
CA VAL A 505 -42.36 44.76 18.54
C VAL A 505 -41.89 46.10 19.10
N ILE A 506 -41.06 46.83 18.35
CA ILE A 506 -40.55 48.16 18.73
C ILE A 506 -41.69 49.17 18.87
N HIS A 507 -42.63 49.18 17.92
CA HIS A 507 -43.81 50.05 17.99
C HIS A 507 -44.66 49.75 19.22
N SER A 508 -44.87 48.48 19.56
CA SER A 508 -45.58 48.09 20.78
C SER A 508 -44.87 48.53 22.07
N ILE A 509 -43.53 48.53 22.08
CA ILE A 509 -42.76 49.04 23.22
C ILE A 509 -42.91 50.57 23.33
N TYR A 510 -42.85 51.29 22.21
CA TYR A 510 -43.03 52.73 22.17
C TYR A 510 -44.41 53.17 22.70
N GLU A 511 -45.47 52.47 22.35
CA GLU A 511 -46.83 52.76 22.85
C GLU A 511 -46.94 52.64 24.38
N ARG A 512 -46.18 51.71 24.99
CA ARG A 512 -46.19 51.51 26.44
C ARG A 512 -45.26 52.47 27.16
N GLU A 513 -44.07 52.71 26.60
CA GLU A 513 -42.98 53.45 27.22
C GLU A 513 -42.27 54.35 26.18
N PRO A 514 -42.84 55.51 25.81
CA PRO A 514 -42.36 56.33 24.70
C PRO A 514 -40.99 56.98 24.94
N GLU A 515 -40.56 57.09 26.19
CA GLU A 515 -39.23 57.62 26.54
C GLU A 515 -38.10 56.61 26.29
N ARG A 516 -38.41 55.32 26.13
CA ARG A 516 -37.42 54.23 26.16
C ARG A 516 -36.83 53.93 24.78
N ILE A 517 -37.64 54.05 23.73
CA ILE A 517 -37.25 53.79 22.34
C ILE A 517 -38.10 54.62 21.37
N SER A 518 -37.58 55.04 20.22
CA SER A 518 -38.35 55.86 19.27
C SER A 518 -39.35 55.03 18.45
N SER A 519 -40.46 55.64 18.03
CA SER A 519 -41.54 55.02 17.22
C SER A 519 -41.06 54.26 15.97
N TYR A 520 -40.02 54.76 15.29
CA TYR A 520 -39.47 54.16 14.06
C TYR A 520 -38.11 53.47 14.28
N ALA A 521 -37.76 53.10 15.52
CA ALA A 521 -36.43 52.57 15.81
C ALA A 521 -36.14 51.24 15.10
N GLY A 522 -37.14 50.44 14.75
CA GLY A 522 -36.92 49.18 14.03
C GLY A 522 -36.32 49.42 12.64
N TYR A 523 -36.92 50.33 11.86
CA TYR A 523 -36.37 50.76 10.57
C TYR A 523 -34.98 51.38 10.68
N TYR A 524 -34.77 52.29 11.64
CA TYR A 524 -33.45 52.90 11.84
C TYR A 524 -32.40 51.89 12.30
N GLY A 525 -32.76 50.92 13.15
CA GLY A 525 -31.90 49.83 13.58
C GLY A 525 -31.45 48.95 12.42
N GLN A 526 -32.38 48.57 11.53
CA GLN A 526 -32.03 47.85 10.30
C GLN A 526 -31.09 48.66 9.40
N ALA A 527 -31.34 49.96 9.23
CA ALA A 527 -30.43 50.82 8.47
C ALA A 527 -29.02 50.83 9.08
N VAL A 528 -28.90 50.90 10.41
CA VAL A 528 -27.61 50.81 11.13
C VAL A 528 -26.93 49.46 10.87
N ILE A 529 -27.66 48.33 10.97
CA ILE A 529 -27.11 46.99 10.68
C ILE A 529 -26.46 46.96 9.29
N TYR A 530 -27.18 47.43 8.26
CA TYR A 530 -26.68 47.37 6.88
C TYR A 530 -25.53 48.35 6.61
N VAL A 531 -25.52 49.54 7.23
CA VAL A 531 -24.39 50.48 7.13
C VAL A 531 -23.13 49.87 7.74
N PHE A 532 -23.23 49.30 8.93
CA PHE A 532 -22.08 48.66 9.58
C PHE A 532 -21.67 47.36 8.89
N TYR A 533 -22.62 46.60 8.32
CA TYR A 533 -22.33 45.46 7.47
C TYR A 533 -21.50 45.87 6.24
N MET A 534 -21.90 46.93 5.53
CA MET A 534 -21.15 47.47 4.40
C MET A 534 -19.73 47.87 4.79
N LEU A 535 -19.56 48.62 5.89
CA LEU A 535 -18.24 49.03 6.38
C LEU A 535 -17.39 47.82 6.79
N ALA A 536 -17.99 46.84 7.47
CA ALA A 536 -17.31 45.64 7.91
C ALA A 536 -16.92 44.72 6.74
N CYS A 537 -17.68 44.68 5.65
CA CYS A 537 -17.32 43.94 4.44
C CYS A 537 -15.98 44.41 3.82
N LEU A 538 -15.58 45.68 4.02
CA LEU A 538 -14.28 46.18 3.55
C LEU A 538 -13.10 45.63 4.35
N ILE A 539 -13.31 45.27 5.61
CA ILE A 539 -12.27 44.86 6.56
C ILE A 539 -12.28 43.34 6.78
N SER A 540 -13.45 42.70 6.63
CA SER A 540 -13.68 41.28 6.88
C SER A 540 -12.70 40.36 6.11
N PRO A 541 -12.41 40.56 4.81
CA PRO A 541 -11.41 39.75 4.11
C PRO A 541 -10.02 39.82 4.74
N SER A 542 -9.59 41.01 5.17
CA SER A 542 -8.30 41.22 5.85
C SER A 542 -8.26 40.59 7.25
N ILE A 543 -9.40 40.50 7.93
CA ILE A 543 -9.50 39.80 9.21
C ILE A 543 -9.35 38.28 8.98
N ILE A 544 -9.93 37.73 7.92
CA ILE A 544 -9.83 36.29 7.58
C ILE A 544 -8.44 35.87 7.08
N THR A 545 -7.62 36.78 6.55
CA THR A 545 -6.24 36.41 6.19
C THR A 545 -5.35 36.24 7.42
N VAL A 546 -5.66 36.93 8.53
CA VAL A 546 -4.94 36.86 9.80
C VAL A 546 -5.57 35.86 10.79
N SER A 547 -6.89 35.66 10.70
CA SER A 547 -7.71 34.81 11.57
C SER A 547 -8.27 33.60 10.80
N THR A 548 -8.51 32.46 11.45
CA THR A 548 -9.10 31.31 10.73
C THR A 548 -10.59 31.56 10.35
N PRO A 549 -11.12 30.91 9.30
CA PRO A 549 -12.56 30.98 8.99
C PRO A 549 -13.44 30.52 10.17
N LYS A 550 -12.97 29.55 10.97
CA LYS A 550 -13.67 29.07 12.17
C LYS A 550 -13.80 30.15 13.24
N THR A 551 -12.72 30.87 13.54
CA THR A 551 -12.75 31.94 14.55
C THR A 551 -13.68 33.07 14.13
N SER A 552 -13.70 33.41 12.83
CA SER A 552 -14.63 34.42 12.28
C SER A 552 -16.10 34.02 12.41
N LEU A 553 -16.43 32.74 12.15
CA LEU A 553 -17.78 32.20 12.35
C LEU A 553 -18.22 32.27 13.83
N VAL A 554 -17.33 31.98 14.77
CA VAL A 554 -17.62 32.08 16.22
C VAL A 554 -17.90 33.52 16.62
N PHE A 555 -17.07 34.49 16.19
CA PHE A 555 -17.32 35.91 16.45
C PHE A 555 -18.65 36.37 15.85
N GLY A 556 -18.95 35.95 14.62
CA GLY A 556 -20.25 36.20 14.01
C GLY A 556 -21.40 35.69 14.89
N ALA A 557 -21.35 34.42 15.29
CA ALA A 557 -22.39 33.80 16.12
C ALA A 557 -22.58 34.49 17.48
N ILE A 558 -21.50 34.99 18.11
CA ILE A 558 -21.58 35.77 19.36
C ILE A 558 -22.40 37.04 19.14
N PHE A 559 -22.14 37.79 18.06
CA PHE A 559 -22.89 39.02 17.76
C PHE A 559 -24.34 38.74 17.39
N PHE A 560 -24.61 37.66 16.64
CA PHE A 560 -25.96 37.19 16.36
C PHE A 560 -26.74 36.83 17.64
N THR A 561 -26.07 36.33 18.67
CA THR A 561 -26.71 35.99 19.95
C THR A 561 -26.87 37.21 20.86
N ALA A 562 -25.91 38.13 20.83
CA ALA A 562 -25.91 39.33 21.68
C ALA A 562 -27.04 40.31 21.33
N PHE A 563 -27.41 40.42 20.05
CA PHE A 563 -28.47 41.31 19.60
C PHE A 563 -29.85 41.01 20.23
N PRO A 564 -30.43 39.79 20.09
CA PRO A 564 -31.73 39.47 20.66
C PRO A 564 -31.72 39.47 22.20
N LEU A 565 -30.60 39.16 22.85
CA LEU A 565 -30.45 39.29 24.31
C LEU A 565 -30.67 40.73 24.80
N GLY A 566 -30.43 41.71 23.93
CA GLY A 566 -30.69 43.13 24.20
C GLY A 566 -32.14 43.47 24.51
N PHE A 567 -33.08 42.69 23.98
CA PHE A 567 -34.51 42.91 24.20
C PHE A 567 -34.95 42.62 25.62
N LEU A 568 -34.14 41.93 26.43
CA LEU A 568 -34.37 41.77 27.87
C LEU A 568 -34.19 43.09 28.64
N PHE A 569 -33.35 43.99 28.12
CA PHE A 569 -32.98 45.26 28.75
C PHE A 569 -33.18 46.40 27.74
N THR A 570 -34.40 46.53 27.23
CA THR A 570 -34.79 47.51 26.21
C THR A 570 -34.29 48.92 26.55
N ASN A 571 -33.30 49.40 25.81
CA ASN A 571 -32.69 50.73 25.93
C ASN A 571 -32.24 51.19 24.53
N SER A 572 -32.58 52.43 24.15
CA SER A 572 -32.21 53.03 22.86
C SER A 572 -30.70 52.96 22.55
N TYR A 573 -29.84 53.27 23.52
CA TYR A 573 -28.38 53.26 23.32
C TYR A 573 -27.86 51.85 23.07
N TYR A 574 -28.37 50.88 23.84
CA TYR A 574 -27.99 49.48 23.67
C TYR A 574 -28.44 48.97 22.31
N TYR A 575 -29.70 49.25 21.91
CA TYR A 575 -30.29 48.75 20.68
C TYR A 575 -29.52 49.19 19.43
N TYR A 576 -29.16 50.48 19.32
CA TYR A 576 -28.38 50.95 18.17
C TYR A 576 -26.92 50.44 18.20
N PHE A 577 -26.34 50.28 19.40
CA PHE A 577 -25.00 49.73 19.55
C PHE A 577 -24.94 48.23 19.19
N SER A 578 -25.89 47.43 19.65
CA SER A 578 -25.99 46.01 19.32
C SER A 578 -26.34 45.81 17.84
N SER A 579 -27.14 46.70 17.24
CA SER A 579 -27.41 46.75 15.79
C SER A 579 -26.12 46.94 14.98
N ALA A 580 -25.24 47.86 15.40
CA ALA A 580 -23.95 48.08 14.75
C ALA A 580 -23.03 46.84 14.87
N LEU A 581 -22.97 46.22 16.06
CA LEU A 581 -22.21 44.98 16.28
C LEU A 581 -22.76 43.81 15.44
N LEU A 582 -24.06 43.70 15.30
CA LEU A 582 -24.71 42.68 14.47
C LEU A 582 -24.32 42.84 13.00
N GLY A 583 -24.28 44.08 12.48
CA GLY A 583 -23.78 44.36 11.13
C GLY A 583 -22.34 43.87 10.91
N VAL A 584 -21.46 44.08 11.89
CA VAL A 584 -20.10 43.52 11.88
C VAL A 584 -20.12 41.99 11.92
N GLY A 585 -20.99 41.41 12.76
CA GLY A 585 -21.18 39.96 12.87
C GLY A 585 -21.61 39.32 11.56
N LEU A 586 -22.58 39.89 10.86
CA LEU A 586 -23.03 39.48 9.52
C LEU A 586 -21.86 39.40 8.52
N ALA A 587 -21.01 40.43 8.50
CA ALA A 587 -19.87 40.49 7.58
C ALA A 587 -18.79 39.44 7.89
N LEU A 588 -18.47 39.22 9.17
CA LEU A 588 -17.53 38.19 9.59
C LEU A 588 -18.07 36.78 9.34
N TYR A 589 -19.37 36.62 9.51
CA TYR A 589 -20.04 35.34 9.38
C TYR A 589 -20.12 34.86 7.93
N TYR A 590 -20.63 35.69 7.00
CA TYR A 590 -20.71 35.31 5.58
C TYR A 590 -19.34 35.09 4.94
N GLN A 591 -18.36 35.94 5.27
CA GLN A 591 -16.99 35.76 4.79
C GLN A 591 -16.35 34.51 5.39
N GLY A 592 -16.63 34.22 6.67
CA GLY A 592 -16.19 33.01 7.37
C GLY A 592 -16.81 31.74 6.78
N GLN A 593 -18.09 31.77 6.42
CA GLN A 593 -18.82 30.66 5.80
C GLN A 593 -18.21 30.34 4.42
N GLY A 594 -18.02 31.36 3.58
CA GLY A 594 -17.40 31.20 2.26
C GLY A 594 -15.96 30.69 2.35
N GLY A 595 -15.16 31.25 3.25
CA GLY A 595 -13.78 30.80 3.51
C GLY A 595 -13.71 29.37 4.06
N TYR A 596 -14.65 28.98 4.91
CA TYR A 596 -14.72 27.64 5.48
C TYR A 596 -15.07 26.59 4.42
N LEU A 597 -16.11 26.84 3.61
CA LEU A 597 -16.50 25.94 2.51
C LEU A 597 -15.41 25.82 1.45
N THR A 598 -14.75 26.92 1.11
CA THR A 598 -13.66 26.93 0.11
C THR A 598 -12.43 26.17 0.61
N SER A 599 -12.10 26.27 1.89
CA SER A 599 -10.95 25.55 2.49
C SER A 599 -11.22 24.06 2.74
N HIS A 600 -12.49 23.65 2.83
CA HIS A 600 -12.89 22.28 3.16
C HIS A 600 -13.64 21.58 2.00
N SER A 601 -13.63 22.15 0.80
CA SER A 601 -14.21 21.56 -0.41
C SER A 601 -13.20 21.55 -1.56
N THR A 602 -13.38 20.65 -2.51
CA THR A 602 -12.59 20.61 -3.75
C THR A 602 -13.33 21.32 -4.88
N ARG A 603 -12.63 21.64 -5.99
CA ARG A 603 -13.25 22.26 -7.18
C ARG A 603 -14.47 21.49 -7.72
N ASN A 604 -14.49 20.16 -7.56
CA ASN A 604 -15.59 19.32 -8.05
C ASN A 604 -16.72 19.14 -7.01
N THR A 605 -16.45 19.42 -5.73
CA THR A 605 -17.40 19.21 -4.63
C THR A 605 -17.94 20.50 -4.04
N ILE A 606 -17.30 21.65 -4.31
CA ILE A 606 -17.68 22.95 -3.76
C ILE A 606 -19.11 23.32 -4.12
N GLU A 607 -19.56 23.14 -5.37
CA GLU A 607 -20.94 23.44 -5.77
C GLU A 607 -21.94 22.60 -4.98
N SER A 608 -21.70 21.29 -4.88
CA SER A 608 -22.58 20.38 -4.13
C SER A 608 -22.57 20.66 -2.62
N ASN A 609 -21.42 20.99 -2.03
CA ASN A 609 -21.29 21.25 -0.60
C ASN A 609 -21.88 22.61 -0.21
N VAL A 610 -21.67 23.63 -1.05
CA VAL A 610 -22.31 24.94 -0.91
C VAL A 610 -23.83 24.79 -1.02
N SER A 611 -24.31 24.10 -2.05
CA SER A 611 -25.74 23.83 -2.24
C SER A 611 -26.34 23.06 -1.07
N LEU A 612 -25.66 22.04 -0.55
CA LEU A 612 -26.10 21.29 0.64
C LEU A 612 -26.18 22.19 1.87
N SER A 613 -25.13 22.98 2.15
CA SER A 613 -25.09 23.90 3.29
C SER A 613 -26.24 24.90 3.21
N TRP A 614 -26.48 25.50 2.04
CA TRP A 614 -27.60 26.42 1.81
C TRP A 614 -28.96 25.73 1.90
N SER A 615 -29.10 24.52 1.37
CA SER A 615 -30.37 23.78 1.45
C SER A 615 -30.74 23.48 2.90
N LEU A 616 -29.78 23.05 3.72
CA LEU A 616 -29.97 22.82 5.17
C LEU A 616 -30.34 24.10 5.92
N THR A 617 -29.77 25.21 5.48
CA THR A 617 -30.02 26.54 6.05
C THR A 617 -31.50 26.89 5.87
N CYS A 618 -32.08 26.72 4.68
CA CYS A 618 -33.48 27.07 4.38
C CYS A 618 -34.56 26.21 5.06
N PHE A 619 -34.24 25.32 6.00
CA PHE A 619 -35.22 24.48 6.72
C PHE A 619 -35.85 25.15 7.96
N TRP A 620 -35.71 26.48 8.13
CA TRP A 620 -36.28 27.21 9.27
C TRP A 620 -37.76 27.57 9.12
#